data_AF-A0A949Z6X3-F1
#
_entry.id   AF-A0A949Z6X3-F1
#
_cell.length_a   1.000
_cell.length_b   1.000
_cell.length_c   1.000
_cell.angle_alpha   90.00
_cell.angle_beta   90.00
_cell.angle_gamma   90.00
#
_symmetry.space_group_name_H-M   'P 1'
#
loop_
_entity.id
_entity.type
_entity.pdbx_description
1 polymer ?
#
loop_
_entity_poly.entity_id
_entity_poly.type
_entity_poly.pdbx_seq_one_letter_code
_entity_poly.pdbx_strand_id
1 'polypeptide(L)'
;MAKIKDLAREIVHKAKSFESDTVEGSYLTLDARCPKCGARHLREDYRTYHCETCGFRLFKNIASRELSPDEVTALVADRKVGPLNGFRSKTGKPFAAVLILNEENKPEFEFNNNGSQDRIVIDPQQHPVVGKCQICEGGQVYDTGSAYICENVAKGSCTFKLNKVILQCEIPPEQMRKMLLEGKSDLLKRFISKKGRPFDAWLTLRVGKIGWEFAKRPARRKAQTQK
;
A
#
# COMPACT_ATOMS: atom_id res chain seq x y z
N MET A 1 3.14 10.31 -51.43
CA MET A 1 2.14 10.84 -50.48
C MET A 1 0.93 9.92 -50.27
N ALA A 2 0.28 9.41 -51.33
CA ALA A 2 -0.91 8.53 -51.18
C ALA A 2 -0.63 7.23 -50.40
N LYS A 3 0.44 6.49 -50.76
CA LYS A 3 0.82 5.22 -50.12
C LYS A 3 1.03 5.29 -48.61
N ILE A 4 1.53 6.41 -48.09
CA ILE A 4 1.74 6.61 -46.63
C ILE A 4 0.39 6.85 -45.94
N LYS A 5 -0.51 7.61 -46.56
CA LYS A 5 -1.86 7.83 -46.03
C LYS A 5 -2.67 6.54 -46.00
N ASP A 6 -2.52 5.70 -47.00
CA ASP A 6 -3.24 4.43 -47.08
C ASP A 6 -2.70 3.42 -46.06
N LEU A 7 -1.38 3.32 -45.91
CA LEU A 7 -0.77 2.53 -44.84
C LEU A 7 -1.19 3.02 -43.44
N ALA A 8 -1.21 4.34 -43.22
CA ALA A 8 -1.64 4.91 -41.95
C ALA A 8 -3.13 4.61 -41.67
N ARG A 9 -4.00 4.68 -42.68
CA ARG A 9 -5.42 4.28 -42.56
C ARG A 9 -5.57 2.81 -42.23
N GLU A 10 -4.79 1.94 -42.87
CA GLU A 10 -4.81 0.51 -42.61
C GLU A 10 -4.36 0.19 -41.18
N ILE A 11 -3.29 0.82 -40.69
CA ILE A 11 -2.82 0.66 -39.30
C ILE A 11 -3.88 1.13 -38.31
N VAL A 12 -4.47 2.31 -38.54
CA VAL A 12 -5.52 2.85 -37.66
C VAL A 12 -6.77 1.97 -37.72
N HIS A 13 -7.13 1.44 -38.89
CA HIS A 13 -8.24 0.51 -39.03
C HIS A 13 -7.99 -0.77 -38.24
N LYS A 14 -6.81 -1.40 -38.41
CA LYS A 14 -6.41 -2.59 -37.66
C LYS A 14 -6.40 -2.35 -36.15
N ALA A 15 -5.90 -1.19 -35.70
CA ALA A 15 -5.89 -0.83 -34.28
C ALA A 15 -7.31 -0.61 -33.73
N LYS A 16 -8.22 -0.05 -34.52
CA LYS A 16 -9.64 0.15 -34.14
C LYS A 16 -10.47 -1.13 -34.20
N SER A 17 -10.16 -2.03 -35.12
CA SER A 17 -10.83 -3.32 -35.30
C SER A 17 -10.18 -4.45 -34.49
N PHE A 18 -9.16 -4.14 -33.69
CA PHE A 18 -8.48 -5.13 -32.86
C PHE A 18 -9.40 -5.53 -31.69
N GLU A 19 -10.11 -6.64 -31.89
CA GLU A 19 -10.79 -7.37 -30.82
C GLU A 19 -9.77 -8.30 -30.16
N SER A 20 -9.54 -8.12 -28.85
CA SER A 20 -8.47 -8.81 -28.10
C SER A 20 -8.59 -10.34 -28.05
N ASP A 21 -9.69 -10.89 -28.55
CA ASP A 21 -9.96 -12.33 -28.62
C ASP A 21 -9.27 -13.01 -29.84
N THR A 22 -8.58 -12.26 -30.71
CA THR A 22 -7.97 -12.77 -31.96
C THR A 22 -6.44 -12.94 -31.92
N VAL A 23 -5.83 -13.05 -30.74
CA VAL A 23 -4.40 -13.35 -30.66
C VAL A 23 -4.22 -14.86 -30.83
N GLU A 24 -3.85 -15.30 -32.02
CA GLU A 24 -3.50 -16.70 -32.27
C GLU A 24 -2.15 -17.04 -31.61
N GLY A 25 -2.16 -18.06 -30.74
CA GLY A 25 -0.98 -18.55 -30.04
C GLY A 25 -1.22 -19.98 -29.56
N SER A 26 -0.15 -20.76 -29.37
CA SER A 26 -0.23 -22.09 -28.78
C SER A 26 -0.46 -21.95 -27.27
N TYR A 27 -1.69 -21.64 -26.87
CA TYR A 27 -2.03 -21.52 -25.47
C TYR A 27 -2.17 -22.90 -24.82
N LEU A 28 -1.68 -23.02 -23.60
CA LEU A 28 -1.70 -24.27 -22.85
C LEU A 28 -3.09 -24.47 -22.25
N THR A 29 -3.41 -25.72 -21.93
CA THR A 29 -4.58 -26.03 -21.11
C THR A 29 -4.14 -26.11 -19.67
N LEU A 30 -4.84 -25.39 -18.78
CA LEU A 30 -4.60 -25.47 -17.36
C LEU A 30 -5.38 -26.67 -16.79
N ASP A 31 -4.68 -27.62 -16.16
CA ASP A 31 -5.30 -28.76 -15.46
C ASP A 31 -5.87 -28.28 -14.11
N ALA A 32 -7.05 -27.66 -14.17
CA ALA A 32 -7.75 -27.11 -13.01
C ALA A 32 -9.26 -27.31 -13.16
N ARG A 33 -9.91 -27.76 -12.09
CA ARG A 33 -11.36 -28.01 -12.08
C ARG A 33 -12.15 -26.72 -12.03
N CYS A 34 -12.96 -26.44 -13.05
CA CYS A 34 -13.79 -25.24 -13.11
C CYS A 34 -14.65 -25.07 -11.85
N PRO A 35 -14.65 -23.90 -11.19
CA PRO A 35 -15.35 -23.71 -9.91
C PRO A 35 -16.88 -23.63 -10.09
N LYS A 36 -17.36 -23.47 -11.34
CA LYS A 36 -18.78 -23.36 -11.68
C LYS A 36 -19.41 -24.69 -12.12
N CYS A 37 -18.70 -25.53 -12.86
CA CYS A 37 -19.25 -26.78 -13.42
C CYS A 37 -18.40 -28.04 -13.17
N GLY A 38 -17.20 -27.91 -12.59
CA GLY A 38 -16.31 -29.05 -12.30
C GLY A 38 -15.55 -29.62 -13.51
N ALA A 39 -15.64 -29.01 -14.70
CA ALA A 39 -14.87 -29.42 -15.87
C ALA A 39 -13.35 -29.40 -15.58
N ARG A 40 -12.61 -30.42 -16.02
CA ARG A 40 -11.23 -30.67 -15.59
C ARG A 40 -10.19 -29.69 -16.15
N HIS A 41 -10.47 -29.05 -17.27
CA HIS A 41 -9.50 -28.18 -17.94
C HIS A 41 -10.09 -26.78 -18.15
N LEU A 42 -9.25 -25.77 -17.95
CA LEU A 42 -9.52 -24.39 -18.37
C LEU A 42 -8.63 -24.06 -19.57
N ARG A 43 -9.21 -23.48 -20.61
CA ARG A 43 -8.44 -22.98 -21.75
C ARG A 43 -7.84 -21.64 -21.37
N GLU A 44 -6.55 -21.50 -21.66
CA GLU A 44 -5.84 -20.24 -21.51
C GLU A 44 -5.98 -19.41 -22.79
N ASP A 45 -6.26 -18.12 -22.66
CA ASP A 45 -6.14 -17.11 -23.71
C ASP A 45 -5.05 -16.10 -23.32
N TYR A 46 -4.83 -15.08 -24.16
CA TYR A 46 -3.91 -14.00 -23.85
C TYR A 46 -4.19 -13.28 -22.51
N ARG A 47 -5.46 -13.11 -22.13
CA ARG A 47 -5.84 -12.35 -20.91
C ARG A 47 -6.58 -13.15 -19.86
N THR A 48 -7.15 -14.29 -20.22
CA THR A 48 -8.13 -15.01 -19.40
C THR A 48 -7.89 -16.50 -19.39
N TYR A 49 -8.30 -17.16 -18.32
CA TYR A 49 -8.60 -18.58 -18.30
C TYR A 49 -10.11 -18.72 -18.41
N HIS A 50 -10.59 -19.48 -19.39
CA HIS A 50 -12.01 -19.69 -19.58
C HIS A 50 -12.39 -21.17 -19.64
N CYS A 51 -13.62 -21.46 -19.21
CA CYS A 51 -14.21 -22.78 -19.34
C CYS A 51 -15.11 -22.81 -20.58
N GLU A 52 -14.81 -23.69 -21.52
CA GLU A 52 -15.60 -23.89 -22.75
C GLU A 52 -17.02 -24.40 -22.45
N THR A 53 -17.23 -25.14 -21.35
CA THR A 53 -18.51 -25.78 -21.04
C THR A 53 -19.54 -24.82 -20.45
N CYS A 54 -19.14 -23.93 -19.54
CA CYS A 54 -20.08 -23.11 -18.74
C CYS A 54 -19.87 -21.59 -18.87
N GLY A 55 -18.90 -21.17 -19.69
CA GLY A 55 -18.57 -19.77 -19.93
C GLY A 55 -17.90 -19.05 -18.76
N PHE A 56 -17.39 -19.77 -17.76
CA PHE A 56 -16.58 -19.17 -16.69
C PHE A 56 -15.34 -18.48 -17.29
N ARG A 57 -14.98 -17.29 -16.79
CA ARG A 57 -13.83 -16.51 -17.23
C ARG A 57 -13.12 -15.89 -16.03
N LEU A 58 -11.80 -16.05 -15.96
CA LEU A 58 -10.93 -15.46 -14.94
C LEU A 58 -9.77 -14.72 -15.59
N PHE A 59 -9.56 -13.45 -15.25
CA PHE A 59 -8.43 -12.69 -15.79
C PHE A 59 -7.10 -13.15 -15.16
N LYS A 60 -6.06 -13.25 -15.98
CA LYS A 60 -4.67 -13.50 -15.55
C LYS A 60 -4.12 -12.36 -14.69
N ASN A 61 -4.51 -11.13 -15.02
CA ASN A 61 -4.07 -9.92 -14.37
C ASN A 61 -5.15 -9.40 -13.41
N ILE A 62 -4.83 -9.35 -12.12
CA ILE A 62 -5.70 -8.84 -11.05
C ILE A 62 -4.95 -7.76 -10.27
N ALA A 63 -5.53 -6.55 -10.19
CA ALA A 63 -4.94 -5.39 -9.51
C ALA A 63 -3.46 -5.11 -9.89
N SER A 64 -3.18 -5.09 -11.19
CA SER A 64 -1.84 -4.85 -11.77
C SER A 64 -0.79 -5.89 -11.40
N ARG A 65 -1.22 -7.10 -11.08
CA ARG A 65 -0.36 -8.26 -10.90
C ARG A 65 -0.85 -9.43 -11.74
N GLU A 66 0.07 -10.11 -12.38
CA GLU A 66 -0.16 -11.38 -13.08
C GLU A 66 -0.14 -12.54 -12.07
N LEU A 67 -1.15 -13.40 -12.13
CA LEU A 67 -1.21 -14.65 -11.37
C LEU A 67 -0.46 -15.75 -12.11
N SER A 68 0.36 -16.50 -11.38
CA SER A 68 0.98 -17.72 -11.91
C SER A 68 -0.06 -18.83 -12.15
N PRO A 69 0.21 -19.78 -13.06
CA PRO A 69 -0.68 -20.92 -13.30
C PRO A 69 -1.00 -21.72 -12.03
N ASP A 70 -0.03 -21.88 -11.14
CA ASP A 70 -0.20 -22.60 -9.86
C ASP A 70 -1.15 -21.84 -8.91
N GLU A 71 -1.01 -20.51 -8.83
CA GLU A 71 -1.90 -19.66 -8.02
C GLU A 71 -3.33 -19.67 -8.54
N VAL A 72 -3.51 -19.70 -9.87
CA VAL A 72 -4.84 -19.82 -10.50
C VAL A 72 -5.45 -21.17 -10.21
N THR A 73 -4.66 -22.24 -10.31
CA THR A 73 -5.10 -23.60 -9.99
C THR A 73 -5.56 -23.70 -8.54
N ALA A 74 -4.78 -23.17 -7.60
CA ALA A 74 -5.14 -23.13 -6.18
C ALA A 74 -6.40 -22.26 -5.93
N LEU A 75 -6.47 -21.07 -6.53
CA LEU A 75 -7.64 -20.19 -6.40
C LEU A 75 -8.93 -20.87 -6.88
N VAL A 76 -8.85 -21.60 -7.98
CA VAL A 76 -10.01 -22.27 -8.59
C VAL A 76 -10.40 -23.54 -7.81
N ALA A 77 -9.43 -24.31 -7.31
CA ALA A 77 -9.66 -25.53 -6.55
C ALA A 77 -10.15 -25.24 -5.11
N ASP A 78 -9.44 -24.38 -4.38
CA ASP A 78 -9.68 -24.11 -2.97
C ASP A 78 -10.58 -22.88 -2.74
N ARG A 79 -10.98 -22.20 -3.83
CA ARG A 79 -11.71 -20.92 -3.81
C ARG A 79 -10.97 -19.80 -3.07
N LYS A 80 -9.69 -20.01 -2.74
CA LYS A 80 -8.86 -19.13 -1.93
C LYS A 80 -7.38 -19.37 -2.25
N VAL A 81 -6.60 -18.30 -2.40
CA VAL A 81 -5.13 -18.36 -2.55
C VAL A 81 -4.49 -17.16 -1.85
N GLY A 82 -3.39 -17.38 -1.13
CA GLY A 82 -2.60 -16.32 -0.49
C GLY A 82 -2.18 -16.60 0.95
N PRO A 83 -1.57 -15.62 1.63
CA PRO A 83 -1.43 -14.21 1.25
C PRO A 83 -0.42 -14.01 0.10
N LEU A 84 -0.82 -13.24 -0.91
CA LEU A 84 0.04 -12.94 -2.05
C LEU A 84 0.42 -11.45 -2.09
N ASN A 85 1.63 -11.14 -2.56
CA ASN A 85 2.22 -9.79 -2.58
C ASN A 85 2.24 -9.16 -3.98
N GLY A 86 2.34 -7.83 -4.07
CA GLY A 86 2.58 -7.14 -5.35
C GLY A 86 1.31 -6.67 -6.06
N PHE A 87 0.15 -6.74 -5.40
CA PHE A 87 -1.05 -6.04 -5.87
C PHE A 87 -0.87 -4.52 -5.72
N ARG A 88 -1.51 -3.74 -6.59
CA ARG A 88 -1.50 -2.26 -6.51
C ARG A 88 -2.90 -1.72 -6.30
N SER A 89 -3.03 -0.81 -5.33
CA SER A 89 -4.30 -0.12 -5.07
C SER A 89 -4.65 0.85 -6.20
N LYS A 90 -5.87 1.42 -6.19
CA LYS A 90 -6.27 2.51 -7.09
C LYS A 90 -5.33 3.72 -7.02
N THR A 91 -4.63 3.92 -5.89
CA THR A 91 -3.65 4.99 -5.68
C THR A 91 -2.21 4.56 -6.00
N GLY A 92 -2.01 3.36 -6.55
CA GLY A 92 -0.72 2.82 -6.98
C GLY A 92 0.14 2.22 -5.85
N LYS A 93 -0.33 2.23 -4.61
CA LYS A 93 0.41 1.68 -3.45
C LYS A 93 0.41 0.15 -3.49
N PRO A 94 1.55 -0.51 -3.26
CA PRO A 94 1.61 -1.96 -3.19
C PRO A 94 0.92 -2.47 -1.92
N PHE A 95 0.21 -3.60 -2.01
CA PHE A 95 -0.37 -4.30 -0.88
C PHE A 95 -0.32 -5.82 -1.03
N ALA A 96 -0.47 -6.52 0.10
CA ALA A 96 -0.59 -7.96 0.18
C ALA A 96 -2.04 -8.34 0.52
N ALA A 97 -2.57 -9.38 -0.10
CA ALA A 97 -3.94 -9.84 0.17
C ALA A 97 -4.10 -11.33 -0.11
N VAL A 98 -5.11 -11.93 0.53
CA VAL A 98 -5.65 -13.22 0.13
C VAL A 98 -6.69 -12.96 -0.96
N LEU A 99 -6.67 -13.77 -2.01
CA LEU A 99 -7.64 -13.71 -3.10
C LEU A 99 -8.63 -14.86 -2.91
N ILE A 100 -9.93 -14.57 -2.93
CA ILE A 100 -11.02 -15.54 -2.78
C ILE A 100 -11.97 -15.48 -3.98
N LEU A 101 -12.66 -16.57 -4.29
CA LEU A 101 -13.76 -16.59 -5.25
C LEU A 101 -15.10 -16.46 -4.51
N ASN A 102 -15.84 -15.39 -4.82
CA ASN A 102 -17.20 -15.18 -4.27
C ASN A 102 -18.21 -16.18 -4.88
N GLU A 103 -19.46 -16.17 -4.40
CA GLU A 103 -20.52 -17.10 -4.87
C GLU A 103 -20.79 -17.01 -6.39
N GLU A 104 -20.56 -15.85 -7.00
CA GLU A 104 -20.65 -15.65 -8.46
C GLU A 104 -19.39 -16.11 -9.23
N ASN A 105 -18.40 -16.66 -8.54
CA ASN A 105 -17.06 -17.02 -9.04
C ASN A 105 -16.24 -15.82 -9.54
N LYS A 106 -16.46 -14.63 -8.97
CA LYS A 106 -15.61 -13.45 -9.20
C LYS A 106 -14.51 -13.39 -8.13
N PRO A 107 -13.28 -13.01 -8.50
CA PRO A 107 -12.20 -12.82 -7.56
C PRO A 107 -12.43 -11.58 -6.68
N GLU A 108 -12.39 -11.76 -5.36
CA GLU A 108 -12.46 -10.71 -4.35
C GLU A 108 -11.24 -10.78 -3.41
N PHE A 109 -10.85 -9.63 -2.86
CA PHE A 109 -9.76 -9.58 -1.90
C PHE A 109 -10.28 -9.78 -0.48
N GLU A 110 -9.84 -10.85 0.16
CA GLU A 110 -9.99 -11.02 1.59
C GLU A 110 -8.79 -10.35 2.27
N PHE A 111 -9.04 -9.15 2.80
CA PHE A 111 -8.11 -8.52 3.71
C PHE A 111 -8.35 -9.12 5.09
N ASN A 112 -7.59 -10.15 5.46
CA ASN A 112 -7.50 -10.56 6.85
C ASN A 112 -6.72 -9.50 7.64
N ASN A 113 -7.36 -8.34 7.83
CA ASN A 113 -7.03 -7.13 8.60
C ASN A 113 -5.56 -6.81 8.97
N ASN A 114 -4.59 -7.30 8.19
CA ASN A 114 -3.15 -7.13 8.36
C ASN A 114 -2.58 -6.29 7.21
N GLY A 115 -3.44 -5.82 6.30
CA GLY A 115 -3.11 -4.91 5.22
C GLY A 115 -3.66 -3.52 5.48
N SER A 116 -3.05 -2.78 6.41
CA SER A 116 -3.19 -1.31 6.52
C SER A 116 -4.60 -0.74 6.73
N GLN A 117 -5.44 -1.44 7.48
CA GLN A 117 -6.21 -0.76 8.52
C GLN A 117 -5.61 -1.26 9.82
N ASP A 118 -4.68 -0.48 10.39
CA ASP A 118 -4.30 -0.66 11.78
C ASP A 118 -5.60 -0.63 12.59
N ARG A 119 -6.16 -1.80 12.92
CA ARG A 119 -6.93 -1.89 14.15
C ARG A 119 -5.91 -1.51 15.21
N ILE A 120 -6.01 -0.26 15.64
CA ILE A 120 -5.20 0.32 16.70
C ILE A 120 -5.63 -0.44 17.95
N VAL A 121 -4.97 -1.58 18.21
CA VAL A 121 -5.15 -2.36 19.42
C VAL A 121 -4.23 -1.76 20.45
N ILE A 122 -4.73 -0.77 21.17
CA ILE A 122 -4.09 -0.28 22.37
C ILE A 122 -4.46 -1.25 23.48
N ASP A 123 -3.54 -2.12 23.85
CA ASP A 123 -3.60 -2.88 25.10
C ASP A 123 -3.04 -2.02 26.26
N PRO A 124 -3.88 -1.56 27.20
CA PRO A 124 -3.42 -0.73 28.32
C PRO A 124 -2.47 -1.44 29.29
N GLN A 125 -2.41 -2.78 29.28
CA GLN A 125 -1.50 -3.53 30.15
C GLN A 125 -0.09 -3.62 29.57
N GLN A 126 0.02 -3.63 28.25
CA GLN A 126 1.30 -3.81 27.55
C GLN A 126 1.90 -2.48 27.07
N HIS A 127 1.06 -1.49 26.79
CA HIS A 127 1.51 -0.21 26.25
C HIS A 127 1.63 0.86 27.34
N PRO A 128 2.79 1.49 27.51
CA PRO A 128 2.96 2.54 28.50
C PRO A 128 2.29 3.85 28.04
N VAL A 129 1.69 4.56 28.99
CA VAL A 129 1.11 5.89 28.77
C VAL A 129 2.22 6.93 28.72
N VAL A 130 2.25 7.72 27.64
CA VAL A 130 3.24 8.76 27.38
C VAL A 130 2.75 10.14 27.82
N GLY A 131 1.46 10.43 27.64
CA GLY A 131 0.90 11.74 27.99
C GLY A 131 -0.56 11.94 27.59
N LYS A 132 -1.05 13.17 27.73
CA LYS A 132 -2.41 13.57 27.31
C LYS A 132 -2.42 14.02 25.86
N CYS A 133 -3.48 13.69 25.13
CA CYS A 133 -3.64 14.04 23.73
C CYS A 133 -4.05 15.52 23.54
N GLN A 134 -3.32 16.27 22.70
CA GLN A 134 -3.63 17.68 22.37
C GLN A 134 -4.83 17.88 21.43
N ILE A 135 -5.34 16.82 20.79
CA ILE A 135 -6.50 16.93 19.87
C ILE A 135 -7.82 16.83 20.64
N CYS A 136 -7.98 15.83 21.50
CA CYS A 136 -9.22 15.60 22.23
C CYS A 136 -9.16 16.02 23.71
N GLU A 137 -8.00 16.51 24.19
CA GLU A 137 -7.70 17.06 25.52
C GLU A 137 -8.00 16.17 26.75
N GLY A 138 -8.72 15.07 26.59
CA GLY A 138 -9.07 14.12 27.65
C GLY A 138 -8.56 12.69 27.44
N GLY A 139 -8.00 12.36 26.27
CA GLY A 139 -7.53 11.01 25.96
C GLY A 139 -6.05 10.80 26.31
N GLN A 140 -5.71 9.60 26.75
CA GLN A 140 -4.33 9.16 26.97
C GLN A 140 -3.67 8.68 25.66
N VAL A 141 -2.41 9.06 25.49
CA VAL A 141 -1.54 8.63 24.38
C VAL A 141 -0.65 7.50 24.87
N TYR A 142 -0.66 6.38 24.16
CA TYR A 142 0.07 5.15 24.44
C TYR A 142 1.22 4.96 23.46
N ASP A 143 2.35 4.40 23.92
CA ASP A 143 3.43 3.91 23.04
C ASP A 143 3.13 2.47 22.60
N THR A 144 2.86 2.28 21.32
CA THR A 144 2.58 0.96 20.71
C THR A 144 3.83 0.29 20.13
N GLY A 145 5.02 0.82 20.43
CA GLY A 145 6.30 0.39 19.86
C GLY A 145 6.54 0.91 18.45
N SER A 146 5.51 0.92 17.59
CA SER A 146 5.56 1.46 16.23
C SER A 146 5.11 2.91 16.12
N ALA A 147 4.19 3.33 16.99
CA ALA A 147 3.58 4.66 16.98
C ALA A 147 3.07 5.07 18.37
N TYR A 148 2.93 6.37 18.57
CA TYR A 148 2.20 6.99 19.67
C TYR A 148 0.76 7.23 19.26
N ILE A 149 -0.20 6.67 19.99
CA ILE A 149 -1.60 6.66 19.57
C ILE A 149 -2.53 7.01 20.74
N CYS A 150 -3.54 7.83 20.48
CA CYS A 150 -4.56 8.15 21.48
C CYS A 150 -5.58 7.01 21.63
N GLU A 151 -5.98 6.69 22.86
CA GLU A 151 -7.00 5.67 23.16
C GLU A 151 -8.34 5.91 22.46
N ASN A 152 -8.69 7.18 22.25
CA ASN A 152 -9.95 7.59 21.65
C ASN A 152 -9.97 7.42 20.12
N VAL A 153 -8.85 7.01 19.51
CA VAL A 153 -8.82 6.66 18.09
C VAL A 153 -9.64 5.39 17.83
N ALA A 154 -9.56 4.39 18.72
CA ALA A 154 -10.37 3.18 18.62
C ALA A 154 -11.88 3.48 18.74
N LYS A 155 -12.24 4.53 19.49
CA LYS A 155 -13.62 5.01 19.67
C LYS A 155 -14.10 5.94 18.55
N GLY A 156 -13.21 6.33 17.63
CA GLY A 156 -13.52 7.27 16.54
C GLY A 156 -13.63 8.75 16.93
N SER A 157 -13.46 9.10 18.22
CA SER A 157 -13.58 10.48 18.72
C SER A 157 -12.27 11.28 18.67
N CYS A 158 -11.16 10.65 18.29
CA CYS A 158 -9.87 11.30 18.09
C CYS A 158 -9.15 10.72 16.87
N THR A 159 -8.31 11.51 16.22
CA THR A 159 -7.50 11.09 15.05
C THR A 159 -6.00 11.17 15.31
N PHE A 160 -5.59 11.33 16.57
CA PHE A 160 -4.19 11.50 16.93
C PHE A 160 -3.42 10.18 16.80
N LYS A 161 -2.53 10.13 15.80
CA LYS A 161 -1.55 9.07 15.60
C LYS A 161 -0.24 9.67 15.14
N LEU A 162 0.85 9.27 15.78
CA LEU A 162 2.19 9.69 15.43
C LEU A 162 3.13 8.49 15.32
N ASN A 163 3.73 8.27 14.15
CA ASN A 163 4.72 7.21 14.01
C ASN A 163 5.97 7.50 14.86
N LYS A 164 6.54 6.48 15.48
CA LYS A 164 7.72 6.60 16.36
C LYS A 164 8.97 6.97 15.57
N VAL A 165 9.05 6.56 14.30
CA VAL A 165 10.16 6.87 13.40
C VAL A 165 9.74 7.96 12.41
N ILE A 166 10.44 9.10 12.45
CA ILE A 166 10.24 10.24 11.53
C ILE A 166 11.55 10.53 10.82
N LEU A 167 11.54 10.47 9.48
CA LEU A 167 12.74 10.69 8.64
C LEU A 167 13.96 9.88 9.11
N GLN A 168 13.73 8.60 9.41
CA GLN A 168 14.73 7.63 9.89
C GLN A 168 15.32 7.95 11.29
N CYS A 169 14.75 8.90 12.01
CA CYS A 169 15.06 9.18 13.40
C CYS A 169 13.94 8.66 14.29
N GLU A 170 14.28 7.85 15.30
CA GLU A 170 13.34 7.38 16.30
C GLU A 170 13.11 8.47 17.35
N ILE A 171 11.86 8.73 17.68
CA ILE A 171 11.44 9.67 18.72
C ILE A 171 11.29 8.87 20.02
N PRO A 172 12.14 9.10 21.03
CA PRO A 172 12.01 8.45 22.33
C PRO A 172 10.73 8.90 23.06
N PRO A 173 10.18 8.06 23.96
CA PRO A 173 8.96 8.39 24.69
C PRO A 173 9.11 9.66 25.54
N GLU A 174 10.31 9.91 26.09
CA GLU A 174 10.62 11.14 26.82
C GLU A 174 10.45 12.40 25.96
N GLN A 175 10.87 12.34 24.69
CA GLN A 175 10.74 13.46 23.77
C GLN A 175 9.28 13.64 23.35
N MET A 176 8.56 12.55 23.15
CA MET A 176 7.14 12.60 22.87
C MET A 176 6.34 13.22 24.03
N ARG A 177 6.69 12.87 25.27
CA ARG A 177 6.09 13.44 26.47
C ARG A 177 6.29 14.96 26.54
N LYS A 178 7.51 15.43 26.28
CA LYS A 178 7.80 16.87 26.16
C LYS A 178 7.01 17.53 25.04
N MET A 179 6.94 16.91 23.86
CA MET A 179 6.14 17.42 22.75
C MET A 179 4.65 17.53 23.08
N LEU A 180 4.08 16.60 23.85
CA LEU A 180 2.68 16.65 24.27
C LEU A 180 2.43 17.76 25.32
N LEU A 181 3.37 18.00 26.23
CA LEU A 181 3.23 18.98 27.32
C LEU A 181 3.65 20.41 26.91
N GLU A 182 4.85 20.55 26.38
CA GLU A 182 5.49 21.84 26.06
C GLU A 182 5.28 22.24 24.59
N GLY A 183 4.82 21.31 23.75
CA GLY A 183 4.67 21.54 22.30
C GLY A 183 5.99 21.49 21.53
N LYS A 184 7.11 21.12 22.18
CA LYS A 184 8.44 21.06 21.57
C LYS A 184 9.30 19.92 22.16
N SER A 185 10.13 19.29 21.33
CA SER A 185 11.13 18.30 21.75
C SER A 185 12.47 18.97 22.04
N ASP A 186 13.43 18.21 22.58
CA ASP A 186 14.85 18.57 22.56
C ASP A 186 15.43 18.46 21.13
N LEU A 187 16.71 18.84 20.97
CA LEU A 187 17.40 18.78 19.69
C LEU A 187 17.64 17.32 19.29
N LEU A 188 16.85 16.82 18.36
CA LEU A 188 17.01 15.49 17.78
C LEU A 188 17.99 15.58 16.62
N LYS A 189 18.93 14.62 16.59
CA LYS A 189 20.04 14.59 15.63
C LYS A 189 19.82 13.55 14.55
N ARG A 190 20.47 13.75 13.41
CA ARG A 190 20.55 12.76 12.30
C ARG A 190 19.22 12.47 11.59
N PHE A 191 18.30 13.42 11.50
CA PHE A 191 17.18 13.30 10.57
C PHE A 191 17.67 13.27 9.13
N ILE A 192 17.12 12.40 8.29
CA ILE A 192 17.53 12.30 6.89
C ILE A 192 16.53 13.02 5.99
N SER A 193 17.00 14.09 5.33
CA SER A 193 16.16 14.87 4.40
C SER A 193 15.81 14.07 3.14
N LYS A 194 14.81 14.54 2.37
CA LYS A 194 14.48 13.98 1.05
C LYS A 194 15.68 13.92 0.08
N LYS A 195 16.70 14.76 0.29
CA LYS A 195 17.96 14.78 -0.49
C LYS A 195 19.06 13.88 0.11
N GLY A 196 18.74 13.04 1.09
CA GLY A 196 19.66 12.11 1.75
C GLY A 196 20.64 12.75 2.74
N ARG A 197 20.56 14.07 2.97
CA ARG A 197 21.50 14.77 3.89
C ARG A 197 20.99 14.73 5.33
N PRO A 198 21.85 14.41 6.31
CA PRO A 198 21.50 14.46 7.72
C PRO A 198 21.34 15.92 8.19
N PHE A 199 20.40 16.15 9.10
CA PHE A 199 20.21 17.42 9.78
C PHE A 199 19.69 17.22 11.20
N ASP A 200 19.89 18.24 12.03
CA ASP A 200 19.41 18.27 13.41
C ASP A 200 18.29 19.31 13.52
N ALA A 201 17.25 18.98 14.28
CA ALA A 201 16.08 19.84 14.44
C ALA A 201 15.35 19.57 15.74
N TRP A 202 14.60 20.58 16.21
CA TRP A 202 13.57 20.40 17.22
C TRP A 202 12.25 20.06 16.53
N LEU A 203 11.53 19.07 17.04
CA LEU A 203 10.17 18.79 16.64
C LEU A 203 9.23 19.66 17.45
N THR A 204 8.28 20.31 16.79
CA THR A 204 7.18 21.01 17.46
C THR A 204 5.90 20.25 17.23
N LEU A 205 5.01 20.23 18.22
CA LEU A 205 3.70 19.59 18.13
C LEU A 205 2.64 20.64 18.48
N ARG A 206 1.77 20.96 17.53
CA ARG A 206 0.63 21.87 17.73
C ARG A 206 -0.65 21.22 17.25
N VAL A 207 -1.57 20.95 18.18
CA VAL A 207 -2.89 20.36 17.88
C VAL A 207 -2.76 19.10 17.01
N GLY A 208 -1.80 18.23 17.37
CA GLY A 208 -1.53 16.99 16.65
C GLY A 208 -0.77 17.11 15.32
N LYS A 209 -0.38 18.32 14.90
CA LYS A 209 0.47 18.53 13.72
C LYS A 209 1.92 18.72 14.14
N ILE A 210 2.83 18.04 13.43
CA ILE A 210 4.27 18.19 13.63
C ILE A 210 4.78 19.36 12.79
N GLY A 211 5.51 20.26 13.44
CA GLY A 211 6.35 21.25 12.81
C GLY A 211 7.83 20.99 13.09
N TRP A 212 8.68 21.78 12.44
CA TRP A 212 10.13 21.73 12.59
C TRP A 212 10.64 23.10 13.00
N GLU A 213 11.55 23.13 13.96
CA GLU A 213 12.31 24.33 14.29
C GLU A 213 13.80 24.01 14.17
N PHE A 214 14.52 24.84 13.43
CA PHE A 214 15.94 24.64 13.16
C PHE A 214 16.77 25.68 13.90
N ALA A 215 17.92 25.28 14.42
CA ALA A 215 18.88 26.23 14.95
C ALA A 215 19.28 27.20 13.83
N LYS A 216 19.39 28.50 14.15
CA LYS A 216 19.93 29.49 13.23
C LYS A 216 21.31 29.00 12.80
N ARG A 217 21.44 28.61 11.53
CA ARG A 217 22.72 28.13 11.00
C ARG A 217 23.75 29.25 11.15
N PRO A 218 24.95 28.99 11.69
CA PRO A 218 26.03 29.95 11.56
C PRO A 218 26.25 30.24 10.07
N ALA A 219 26.48 31.51 9.73
CA ALA A 219 26.65 31.93 8.36
C ALA A 219 27.72 31.08 7.67
N ARG A 220 27.38 30.48 6.53
CA ARG A 220 28.35 29.74 5.71
C ARG A 220 29.50 30.68 5.34
N ARG A 221 30.72 30.37 5.77
CA ARG A 221 31.93 30.90 5.13
C ARG A 221 31.86 30.52 3.65
N LYS A 222 31.85 31.52 2.76
CA LYS A 222 31.90 31.31 1.31
C LYS A 222 33.19 30.54 1.00
N ALA A 223 33.07 29.35 0.44
CA ALA A 223 34.22 28.64 -0.11
C ALA A 223 34.77 29.50 -1.26
N GLN A 224 36.00 29.97 -1.12
CA GLN A 224 36.71 30.65 -2.19
C GLN A 224 37.04 29.62 -3.27
N THR A 225 36.40 29.74 -4.42
CA THR A 225 36.82 29.05 -5.64
C THR A 225 38.14 29.68 -6.08
N GLN A 226 39.25 28.96 -5.94
CA GLN A 226 40.51 29.31 -6.61
C GLN A 226 40.31 29.10 -8.12
N LYS A 227 40.67 30.13 -8.89
CA LYS A 227 40.69 30.15 -10.35
C LYS A 227 41.88 29.36 -10.89
#